data_AF-A0A0N4Z1A3-F1
#
_entry.id   AF-A0A0N4Z1A3-F1
#
_cell.length_a   1.000
_cell.length_b   1.000
_cell.length_c   1.000
_cell.angle_alpha   90.00
_cell.angle_beta   90.00
_cell.angle_gamma   90.00
#
_symmetry.space_group_name_H-M   'P 1'
#
loop_
_entity.id
_entity.type
_entity.pdbx_description
1 polymer ?
#
loop_
_entity_poly.entity_id
_entity_poly.type
_entity_poly.pdbx_seq_one_letter_code
_entity_poly.pdbx_strand_id
1 'polypeptide(L)'
;MDDNDELRKMEIESITSIYPDIITTENDNCIVLNLLNICFIQFDLPNSYPSTNIPIITISGPLLSRTIKDNINKKLQSICMNNKGNPLIYECIEGIKDDVSIMDNLKEMLEENNQDEREEVKEQKIDFYTDIPDVLSGDILTDRKSVFQGHIAKVNNIDDINKVLWQLKQIKKIAQATHNMYAYRYNFVKNGKTYVAHDCDDDGETAAGSKMAQVLELMKCENVLVVVSRWYGGINLGPDRFRHICNVTRDIVNEYLNRNK
;
A
#
# COMPACT_ATOMS: atom_id res chain seq x y z
N MET A 1 -30.42 12.51 13.30
CA MET A 1 -29.06 11.98 13.08
C MET A 1 -29.25 10.64 12.40
N ASP A 2 -28.41 10.26 11.46
CA ASP A 2 -28.45 8.92 10.87
C ASP A 2 -27.95 7.95 11.95
N ASP A 3 -28.78 7.03 12.42
CA ASP A 3 -28.44 6.10 13.51
C ASP A 3 -27.13 5.33 13.19
N ASN A 4 -26.83 5.11 11.91
CA ASN A 4 -25.57 4.51 11.47
C ASN A 4 -24.35 5.40 11.71
N ASP A 5 -24.49 6.72 11.58
CA ASP A 5 -23.38 7.65 11.79
C ASP A 5 -22.98 7.70 13.27
N GLU A 6 -23.96 7.68 14.17
CA GLU A 6 -23.72 7.63 15.61
C GLU A 6 -23.09 6.30 16.03
N LEU A 7 -23.63 5.17 15.54
CA LEU A 7 -23.07 3.84 15.81
C LEU A 7 -21.62 3.68 15.31
N ARG A 8 -21.29 4.17 14.11
CA ARG A 8 -19.92 4.14 13.58
C ARG A 8 -18.95 4.93 14.44
N LYS A 9 -19.32 6.15 14.83
CA LYS A 9 -18.48 7.01 15.67
C LYS A 9 -18.23 6.39 17.04
N MET A 10 -19.28 5.89 17.69
CA MET A 10 -19.17 5.21 18.97
C MET A 10 -18.29 3.96 18.88
N GLU A 11 -18.44 3.16 17.82
CA GLU A 11 -17.61 1.99 17.60
C GLU A 11 -16.14 2.37 17.39
N ILE A 12 -15.83 3.31 16.50
CA ILE A 12 -14.45 3.76 16.26
C ILE A 12 -13.82 4.28 17.55
N GLU A 13 -14.52 5.13 18.30
CA GLU A 13 -14.04 5.69 19.57
C GLU A 13 -13.74 4.57 20.58
N SER A 14 -14.67 3.63 20.72
CA SER A 14 -14.53 2.49 21.64
C SER A 14 -13.34 1.61 21.23
N ILE A 15 -13.21 1.24 19.95
CA ILE A 15 -12.13 0.38 19.47
C ILE A 15 -10.77 1.05 19.62
N THR A 16 -10.68 2.35 19.30
CA THR A 16 -9.44 3.12 19.47
C THR A 16 -9.04 3.18 20.94
N SER A 17 -10.01 3.28 21.86
CA SER A 17 -9.74 3.25 23.29
C SER A 17 -9.37 1.86 23.82
N ILE A 18 -9.93 0.78 23.26
CA ILE A 18 -9.65 -0.59 23.70
C ILE A 18 -8.29 -1.07 23.19
N TYR A 19 -7.90 -0.66 21.98
CA TYR A 19 -6.70 -1.15 21.30
C TYR A 19 -5.78 -0.04 20.80
N PRO A 20 -5.35 0.90 21.66
CA PRO A 20 -4.61 2.09 21.23
C PRO A 20 -3.26 1.77 20.55
N ASP A 21 -2.66 0.61 20.86
CA ASP A 21 -1.34 0.23 20.34
C ASP A 21 -1.38 -0.40 18.93
N ILE A 22 -2.54 -0.89 18.52
CA ILE A 22 -2.69 -1.67 17.28
C ILE A 22 -3.75 -1.07 16.35
N ILE A 23 -4.45 -0.02 16.77
CA ILE A 23 -5.50 0.63 15.98
C ILE A 23 -5.08 2.07 15.68
N THR A 24 -5.28 2.45 14.42
CA THR A 24 -5.15 3.84 13.96
C THR A 24 -6.40 4.25 13.20
N THR A 25 -6.86 5.47 13.41
CA THR A 25 -8.01 6.05 12.70
C THR A 25 -7.49 6.97 11.59
N GLU A 26 -7.82 6.66 10.33
CA GLU A 26 -7.43 7.51 9.20
C GLU A 26 -8.45 8.63 8.98
N ASN A 27 -9.73 8.35 9.22
CA ASN A 27 -10.83 9.32 9.17
C ASN A 27 -12.08 8.76 9.89
N ASP A 28 -13.15 9.55 9.92
CA ASP A 28 -14.43 9.21 10.58
C ASP A 28 -15.07 7.88 10.11
N ASN A 29 -14.63 7.33 8.98
CA ASN A 29 -15.17 6.10 8.39
C ASN A 29 -14.08 5.06 8.07
N CYS A 30 -12.83 5.25 8.52
CA CYS A 30 -11.73 4.34 8.20
C CYS A 30 -10.86 4.09 9.41
N ILE A 31 -10.67 2.81 9.72
CA ILE A 31 -9.83 2.34 10.81
C ILE A 31 -8.88 1.25 10.32
N VAL A 32 -7.63 1.31 10.76
CA VAL A 32 -6.57 0.41 10.35
C VAL A 32 -6.05 -0.34 11.57
N LEU A 33 -6.16 -1.66 11.51
CA LEU A 33 -5.59 -2.60 12.47
C LEU A 33 -4.18 -3.01 12.02
N ASN A 34 -3.21 -2.79 12.88
CA ASN A 34 -1.83 -3.21 12.72
C ASN A 34 -1.57 -4.48 13.53
N LEU A 35 -1.35 -5.60 12.84
CA LEU A 35 -0.97 -6.87 13.42
C LEU A 35 0.53 -7.09 13.25
N LEU A 36 1.23 -6.96 14.38
CA LEU A 36 2.66 -7.26 14.51
C LEU A 36 3.55 -6.53 13.48
N ASN A 37 3.11 -5.38 12.96
CA ASN A 37 3.80 -4.55 11.96
C ASN A 37 4.03 -5.20 10.58
N ILE A 38 3.47 -6.39 10.33
CA ILE A 38 3.62 -7.12 9.05
C ILE A 38 2.31 -7.32 8.31
N CYS A 39 1.18 -7.09 8.98
CA CYS A 39 -0.16 -7.24 8.45
C CYS A 39 -1.03 -6.07 8.90
N PHE A 40 -1.52 -5.31 7.94
CA PHE A 40 -2.38 -4.15 8.11
C PHE A 40 -3.75 -4.46 7.53
N ILE A 41 -4.80 -4.27 8.32
CA ILE A 41 -6.17 -4.55 7.91
C ILE A 41 -6.94 -3.25 8.03
N GLN A 42 -7.30 -2.70 6.87
CA GLN A 42 -8.11 -1.50 6.76
C GLN A 42 -9.58 -1.89 6.69
N PHE A 43 -10.39 -1.23 7.50
CA PHE A 43 -11.85 -1.33 7.51
C PHE A 43 -12.44 0.01 7.10
N ASP A 44 -12.95 0.08 5.88
CA ASP A 44 -13.75 1.22 5.41
C ASP A 44 -15.23 0.99 5.75
N LEU A 45 -15.81 1.90 6.53
CA LEU A 45 -17.16 1.83 7.07
C LEU A 45 -18.12 2.66 6.20
N PRO A 46 -18.89 2.05 5.27
CA PRO A 46 -19.82 2.79 4.44
C PRO A 46 -20.90 3.47 5.28
N ASN A 47 -21.55 4.51 4.76
CA ASN A 47 -22.60 5.25 5.49
C ASN A 47 -23.78 4.37 5.94
N SER A 48 -23.98 3.24 5.27
CA SER A 48 -25.04 2.28 5.56
C SER A 48 -24.61 1.14 6.50
N TYR A 49 -23.36 1.15 6.98
CA TYR A 49 -22.87 0.29 8.05
C TYR A 49 -23.20 0.92 9.41
N PRO A 50 -23.60 0.14 10.42
CA PRO A 50 -23.68 -1.33 10.44
C PRO A 50 -24.99 -1.95 9.92
N SER A 51 -26.02 -1.15 9.66
CA SER A 51 -27.38 -1.66 9.45
C SER A 51 -27.53 -2.56 8.21
N THR A 52 -27.16 -2.08 7.01
CA THR A 52 -27.41 -2.81 5.75
C THR A 52 -26.16 -3.30 5.05
N ASN A 53 -24.99 -2.79 5.43
CA ASN A 53 -23.70 -3.14 4.85
C ASN A 53 -22.72 -3.60 5.94
N ILE A 54 -21.69 -4.32 5.51
CA ILE A 54 -20.53 -4.70 6.33
C ILE A 54 -19.35 -3.77 5.99
N PRO A 55 -18.28 -3.76 6.79
CA PRO A 55 -17.05 -3.04 6.45
C PRO A 55 -16.46 -3.56 5.13
N ILE A 56 -15.87 -2.67 4.35
CA ILE A 56 -15.04 -3.05 3.20
C ILE A 56 -13.64 -3.30 3.76
N ILE A 57 -13.12 -4.50 3.52
CA ILE A 57 -11.89 -4.98 4.15
C ILE A 57 -10.78 -5.03 3.12
N THR A 58 -9.68 -4.34 3.41
CA THR A 58 -8.46 -4.37 2.60
C THR A 58 -7.30 -4.86 3.46
N ILE A 59 -6.62 -5.92 3.01
CA ILE A 59 -5.49 -6.52 3.73
C ILE A 59 -4.19 -6.19 2.99
N SER A 60 -3.33 -5.48 3.69
CA SER A 60 -2.02 -5.05 3.23
C SER A 60 -0.94 -5.72 4.08
N GLY A 61 0.14 -6.13 3.45
CA GLY A 61 1.25 -6.79 4.13
C GLY A 61 2.24 -7.20 3.05
N PRO A 62 3.39 -6.54 2.96
CA PRO A 62 4.37 -6.80 1.89
C PRO A 62 4.91 -8.23 1.94
N LEU A 63 5.02 -8.78 3.16
CA LEU A 63 5.54 -10.13 3.41
C LEU A 63 4.45 -11.20 3.31
N LEU A 64 3.17 -10.82 3.38
CA LEU A 64 2.05 -11.75 3.39
C LEU A 64 1.89 -12.45 2.04
N SER A 65 2.05 -13.77 2.06
CA SER A 65 1.69 -14.60 0.92
C SER A 65 0.20 -14.46 0.60
N ARG A 66 -0.16 -14.67 -0.67
CA ARG A 66 -1.56 -14.62 -1.12
C ARG A 66 -2.46 -15.56 -0.33
N THR A 67 -1.97 -16.76 0.01
CA THR A 67 -2.70 -17.75 0.80
C THR A 67 -3.06 -17.23 2.18
N ILE A 68 -2.14 -16.53 2.86
CA ILE A 68 -2.40 -15.99 4.20
C ILE A 68 -3.41 -14.83 4.09
N LYS A 69 -3.27 -13.93 3.10
CA LYS A 69 -4.25 -12.86 2.85
C LYS A 69 -5.65 -13.43 2.60
N ASP A 70 -5.75 -14.47 1.78
CA ASP A 70 -7.02 -15.13 1.47
C ASP A 70 -7.64 -15.79 2.72
N ASN A 71 -6.83 -16.37 3.61
CA ASN A 71 -7.30 -16.98 4.86
C ASN A 71 -7.84 -15.92 5.83
N ILE A 72 -7.08 -14.84 6.05
CA ILE A 72 -7.51 -13.71 6.89
C ILE A 72 -8.81 -13.10 6.32
N ASN A 73 -8.86 -12.85 5.01
CA ASN A 73 -10.05 -12.29 4.37
C ASN A 73 -11.27 -13.21 4.52
N LYS A 74 -11.13 -14.52 4.28
CA LYS A 74 -12.22 -15.49 4.47
C LYS A 74 -12.75 -15.50 5.91
N LYS A 75 -11.84 -15.47 6.89
CA LYS A 75 -12.20 -15.44 8.31
C LYS A 75 -12.98 -14.18 8.64
N LEU A 76 -12.45 -13.01 8.30
CA LEU A 76 -13.11 -11.73 8.54
C LEU A 76 -14.47 -11.62 7.85
N GLN A 77 -14.54 -12.00 6.57
CA GLN A 77 -15.80 -12.03 5.82
C GLN A 77 -16.86 -12.91 6.51
N SER A 78 -16.46 -14.08 7.03
CA SER A 78 -17.38 -14.95 7.77
C SER A 78 -17.90 -14.30 9.06
N ILE A 79 -17.04 -13.61 9.82
CA ILE A 79 -17.42 -12.88 11.03
C ILE A 79 -18.41 -11.78 10.68
N CYS A 80 -18.10 -10.97 9.65
CA CYS A 80 -18.97 -9.88 9.23
C CYS A 80 -20.34 -10.38 8.74
N MET A 81 -20.37 -11.47 7.98
CA MET A 81 -21.62 -11.99 7.41
C MET A 81 -22.53 -12.56 8.51
N ASN A 82 -21.96 -13.21 9.52
CA ASN A 82 -22.71 -13.82 10.62
C ASN A 82 -23.31 -12.80 11.59
N ASN A 83 -22.71 -11.61 11.68
CA ASN A 83 -23.07 -10.60 12.68
C ASN A 83 -23.63 -9.31 12.06
N LYS A 84 -23.91 -9.33 10.74
CA LYS A 84 -24.42 -8.19 9.97
C LYS A 84 -25.63 -7.53 10.66
N GLY A 85 -25.63 -6.20 10.70
CA GLY A 85 -26.66 -5.40 11.37
C GLY A 85 -26.19 -4.81 12.71
N ASN A 86 -25.01 -5.20 13.20
CA ASN A 86 -24.38 -4.67 14.41
C ASN A 86 -23.00 -4.09 14.07
N PRO A 87 -22.42 -3.23 14.93
CA PRO A 87 -20.97 -3.01 15.02
C PRO A 87 -20.20 -4.35 14.98
N LEU A 88 -19.06 -4.40 14.30
CA LEU A 88 -18.35 -5.64 13.93
C LEU A 88 -16.83 -5.60 14.17
N ILE A 89 -16.26 -4.42 14.37
CA ILE A 89 -14.81 -4.24 14.36
C ILE A 89 -14.17 -4.94 15.56
N TYR A 90 -14.84 -4.94 16.73
CA TYR A 90 -14.38 -5.67 17.90
C TYR A 90 -14.30 -7.18 17.62
N GLU A 91 -15.38 -7.77 17.11
CA GLU A 91 -15.46 -9.19 16.79
C GLU A 91 -14.46 -9.59 15.71
N CYS A 92 -14.19 -8.70 14.75
CA CYS A 92 -13.17 -8.91 13.72
C CYS A 92 -11.75 -8.97 14.33
N ILE A 93 -11.43 -8.05 15.24
CA ILE A 93 -10.13 -8.00 15.91
C ILE A 93 -9.92 -9.25 16.76
N GLU A 94 -10.86 -9.56 17.64
CA GLU A 94 -10.77 -10.73 18.53
C GLU A 94 -10.79 -12.04 17.73
N GLY A 95 -11.63 -12.12 16.69
CA GLY A 95 -11.71 -13.29 15.83
C GLY A 95 -10.44 -13.59 15.03
N ILE A 96 -9.58 -12.60 14.78
CA ILE A 96 -8.23 -12.82 14.24
C ILE A 96 -7.24 -13.16 15.34
N LYS A 97 -7.24 -12.43 16.46
CA LYS A 97 -6.30 -12.67 17.57
C LYS A 97 -6.44 -14.07 18.16
N ASP A 98 -7.66 -14.59 18.22
CA ASP A 98 -7.97 -15.94 18.70
C ASP A 98 -7.65 -17.03 17.66
N ASP A 99 -7.41 -16.66 16.40
CA ASP A 99 -7.06 -17.61 15.35
C ASP A 99 -5.55 -17.93 15.41
N VAL A 100 -5.23 -18.98 16.18
CA VAL A 100 -3.86 -19.46 16.39
C VAL A 100 -3.14 -19.71 15.06
N SER A 101 -3.83 -20.24 14.04
CA SER A 101 -3.20 -20.51 12.75
C SER A 101 -2.75 -19.22 12.05
N ILE A 102 -3.58 -18.17 12.08
CA ILE A 102 -3.20 -16.87 11.50
C ILE A 102 -2.05 -16.26 12.30
N MET A 103 -2.16 -16.24 13.64
CA MET A 103 -1.17 -15.59 14.50
C MET A 103 0.18 -16.29 14.49
N ASP A 104 0.23 -17.62 14.41
CA ASP A 104 1.48 -18.37 14.31
C ASP A 104 2.15 -18.16 12.96
N ASN A 105 1.40 -18.20 11.84
CA ASN A 105 1.94 -17.87 10.52
C ASN A 105 2.56 -16.46 10.49
N LEU A 106 1.90 -15.48 11.11
CA LEU A 106 2.42 -14.11 11.20
C LEU A 106 3.70 -14.04 12.05
N LYS A 107 3.76 -14.75 13.18
CA LYS A 107 4.93 -14.79 14.05
C LYS A 107 6.11 -15.51 13.40
N GLU A 108 5.89 -16.65 12.76
CA GLU A 108 6.92 -17.39 12.02
C GLU A 108 7.55 -16.50 10.95
N MET A 109 6.74 -15.74 10.21
CA MET A 109 7.24 -14.79 9.23
C MET A 109 8.07 -13.66 9.84
N LEU A 110 7.69 -13.16 11.02
CA LEU A 110 8.50 -12.18 11.75
C LEU A 110 9.84 -12.77 12.19
N GLU A 111 9.86 -14.02 12.62
CA GLU A 111 11.08 -14.72 13.03
C GLU A 111 12.01 -15.02 11.86
N GLU A 112 11.48 -15.41 10.70
CA GLU A 112 12.26 -15.64 9.47
C GLU A 112 12.93 -14.35 8.99
N ASN A 113 12.22 -13.22 9.01
CA ASN A 113 12.81 -11.92 8.66
C ASN A 113 13.89 -11.48 9.66
N ASN A 114 13.68 -11.74 10.96
CA ASN A 114 14.66 -11.42 12.00
C ASN A 114 15.92 -12.32 11.97
N GLN A 115 15.92 -13.45 11.26
CA GLN A 115 17.10 -14.31 11.12
C GLN A 115 18.09 -13.80 10.06
N ASP A 116 17.62 -13.09 9.03
CA ASP A 116 18.47 -12.44 8.02
C ASP A 116 19.15 -11.15 8.54
N GLU A 117 18.68 -10.60 9.66
CA GLU A 117 19.16 -9.34 10.27
C GLU A 117 20.11 -9.53 11.48
N ARG A 118 20.57 -10.76 11.79
CA ARG A 118 21.41 -11.05 12.98
C ARG A 118 22.88 -10.61 12.92
N GLU A 119 23.26 -9.70 12.03
CA GLU A 119 24.53 -8.95 12.13
C GLU A 119 24.29 -7.43 12.13
N GLU A 120 23.63 -6.93 13.18
CA GLU A 120 24.05 -5.80 14.05
C GLU A 120 22.81 -5.16 14.73
N VAL A 121 22.62 -5.52 16.00
CA VAL A 121 21.52 -5.05 16.86
C VAL A 121 21.86 -3.70 17.48
N LYS A 122 20.96 -2.71 17.35
CA LYS A 122 20.41 -1.96 18.50
C LYS A 122 18.97 -1.54 18.21
N GLU A 123 18.09 -1.86 19.16
CA GLU A 123 16.72 -1.36 19.27
C GLU A 123 16.64 0.16 18.99
N GLN A 124 16.07 0.51 17.85
CA GLN A 124 15.39 1.78 17.68
C GLN A 124 13.92 1.43 17.39
N LYS A 125 13.02 1.94 18.23
CA LYS A 125 11.60 2.05 17.87
C LYS A 125 11.54 2.87 16.58
N ILE A 126 11.25 2.25 15.44
CA ILE A 126 11.12 2.95 14.16
C ILE A 126 9.76 3.68 14.19
N ASP A 127 9.83 4.98 14.44
CA ASP A 127 8.72 5.91 14.24
C ASP A 127 8.47 6.03 12.73
N PHE A 128 7.36 5.49 12.23
CA PHE A 128 7.02 5.45 10.78
C PHE A 128 6.88 6.86 10.17
N TYR A 129 6.86 7.91 10.99
CA TYR A 129 6.66 9.30 10.57
C TYR A 129 7.95 10.07 10.27
N THR A 130 9.13 9.57 10.66
CA THR A 130 10.35 10.41 10.66
C THR A 130 11.33 10.17 9.50
N ASP A 131 11.11 9.17 8.64
CA ASP A 131 12.06 8.86 7.55
C ASP A 131 11.38 8.20 6.33
N ILE A 132 10.34 8.86 5.79
CA ILE A 132 9.74 8.47 4.52
C ILE A 132 10.48 9.21 3.39
N PRO A 133 10.97 8.52 2.35
CA PRO A 133 11.65 9.18 1.25
C PRO A 133 10.79 10.24 0.56
N ASP A 134 11.40 11.40 0.27
CA ASP A 134 10.73 12.48 -0.45
C ASP A 134 10.25 12.03 -1.83
N VAL A 135 8.99 12.33 -2.13
CA VAL A 135 8.37 12.02 -3.41
C VAL A 135 8.28 13.26 -4.28
N LEU A 136 8.97 13.22 -5.42
CA LEU A 136 8.83 14.19 -6.47
C LEU A 136 7.68 13.78 -7.41
N SER A 137 6.71 14.68 -7.58
CA SER A 137 5.60 14.50 -8.53
C SER A 137 5.77 15.42 -9.72
N GLY A 138 5.65 14.86 -10.93
CA GLY A 138 5.83 15.59 -12.18
C GLY A 138 4.54 16.24 -12.69
N ASP A 139 4.69 16.87 -13.86
CA ASP A 139 3.58 17.48 -14.59
C ASP A 139 2.52 16.47 -15.03
N ILE A 140 1.30 16.97 -15.18
CA ILE A 140 0.15 16.17 -15.59
C ILE A 140 0.08 16.11 -17.12
N LEU A 141 0.02 14.91 -17.67
CA LEU A 141 -0.29 14.66 -19.07
C LEU A 141 -1.78 14.31 -19.23
N THR A 142 -2.46 14.96 -20.17
CA THR A 142 -3.87 14.65 -20.49
C THR A 142 -4.04 14.30 -21.97
N ASP A 143 -4.73 13.20 -22.25
CA ASP A 143 -5.14 12.79 -23.60
C ASP A 143 -6.54 12.17 -23.56
N ARG A 144 -7.47 12.68 -24.38
CA ARG A 144 -8.84 12.16 -24.51
C ARG A 144 -9.49 11.88 -23.16
N LYS A 145 -9.43 12.89 -22.26
CA LYS A 145 -9.92 12.87 -20.87
C LYS A 145 -9.19 11.91 -19.91
N SER A 146 -8.31 11.06 -20.40
CA SER A 146 -7.42 10.28 -19.57
C SER A 146 -6.29 11.17 -19.07
N VAL A 147 -5.97 11.04 -17.78
CA VAL A 147 -4.96 11.84 -17.10
C VAL A 147 -3.87 10.92 -16.60
N PHE A 148 -2.61 11.34 -16.70
CA PHE A 148 -1.43 10.61 -16.24
C PHE A 148 -0.53 11.53 -15.42
N GLN A 149 0.03 11.02 -14.35
CA GLN A 149 1.02 11.72 -13.53
C GLN A 149 2.09 10.75 -13.04
N GLY A 150 3.35 11.18 -13.11
CA GLY A 150 4.50 10.41 -12.62
C GLY A 150 4.94 10.89 -11.25
N HIS A 151 5.32 9.95 -10.40
CA HIS A 151 5.86 10.17 -9.07
C HIS A 151 7.16 9.38 -8.94
N ILE A 152 8.20 9.95 -8.36
CA ILE A 152 9.49 9.30 -8.17
C ILE A 152 10.03 9.58 -6.76
N ALA A 153 10.66 8.57 -6.17
CA ALA A 153 11.36 8.71 -4.90
C ALA A 153 12.69 7.95 -4.95
N LYS A 154 13.65 8.44 -4.16
CA LYS A 154 14.90 7.71 -3.92
C LYS A 154 14.63 6.56 -2.97
N VAL A 155 15.09 5.36 -3.31
CA VAL A 155 14.90 4.16 -2.48
C VAL A 155 16.17 3.31 -2.45
N ASN A 156 16.49 2.72 -1.31
CA ASN A 156 17.70 1.93 -1.09
C ASN A 156 17.40 0.50 -0.68
N ASN A 157 16.16 0.21 -0.31
CA ASN A 157 15.71 -1.09 0.15
C ASN A 157 14.20 -1.23 -0.11
N ILE A 158 13.64 -2.39 0.24
CA ILE A 158 12.22 -2.65 0.09
C ILE A 158 11.34 -1.83 1.04
N ASP A 159 11.86 -1.43 2.21
CA ASP A 159 11.15 -0.63 3.20
C ASP A 159 10.88 0.79 2.69
N ASP A 160 11.88 1.45 2.08
CA ASP A 160 11.74 2.74 1.40
C ASP A 160 10.64 2.70 0.34
N ILE A 161 10.58 1.61 -0.45
CA ILE A 161 9.56 1.41 -1.48
C ILE A 161 8.17 1.35 -0.84
N ASN A 162 8.01 0.54 0.21
CA ASN A 162 6.73 0.38 0.90
C ASN A 162 6.26 1.68 1.54
N LYS A 163 7.16 2.42 2.20
CA LYS A 163 6.87 3.74 2.79
C LYS A 163 6.37 4.73 1.76
N VAL A 164 7.02 4.82 0.60
CA VAL A 164 6.61 5.71 -0.50
C VAL A 164 5.27 5.31 -1.09
N LEU A 165 5.05 4.01 -1.34
CA LEU A 165 3.78 3.51 -1.86
C LEU A 165 2.62 3.81 -0.88
N TRP A 166 2.86 3.59 0.42
CA TRP A 166 1.91 3.95 1.46
C TRP A 166 1.61 5.46 1.46
N GLN A 167 2.64 6.32 1.48
CA GLN A 167 2.48 7.78 1.46
C GLN A 167 1.67 8.24 0.24
N LEU A 168 1.95 7.68 -0.94
CA LEU A 168 1.22 8.02 -2.16
C LEU A 168 -0.26 7.60 -2.08
N LYS A 169 -0.58 6.46 -1.46
CA LYS A 169 -1.96 6.01 -1.25
C LYS A 169 -2.71 6.83 -0.21
N GLN A 170 -2.04 7.53 0.70
CA GLN A 170 -2.69 8.51 1.59
C GLN A 170 -3.20 9.74 0.83
N ILE A 171 -2.69 10.01 -0.38
CA ILE A 171 -3.19 11.09 -1.23
C ILE A 171 -4.46 10.62 -1.94
N LYS A 172 -5.62 11.12 -1.50
CA LYS A 172 -6.96 10.76 -2.03
C LYS A 172 -7.04 10.72 -3.55
N LYS A 173 -6.45 11.70 -4.25
CA LYS A 173 -6.46 11.75 -5.72
C LYS A 173 -5.75 10.54 -6.35
N ILE A 174 -4.63 10.12 -5.78
CA ILE A 174 -3.81 8.99 -6.23
C ILE A 174 -4.47 7.67 -5.84
N ALA A 175 -4.99 7.56 -4.62
CA ALA A 175 -5.77 6.40 -4.18
C ALA A 175 -6.95 6.09 -5.12
N GLN A 176 -7.61 7.14 -5.63
CA GLN A 176 -8.74 7.05 -6.56
C GLN A 176 -8.34 6.95 -8.03
N ALA A 177 -7.04 6.89 -8.35
CA ALA A 177 -6.60 6.63 -9.72
C ALA A 177 -7.10 5.25 -10.18
N THR A 178 -7.42 5.14 -11.47
CA THR A 178 -7.86 3.88 -12.07
C THR A 178 -6.76 2.83 -12.00
N HIS A 179 -5.50 3.26 -12.17
CA HIS A 179 -4.31 2.44 -12.04
C HIS A 179 -3.19 3.27 -11.40
N ASN A 180 -2.43 2.68 -10.49
CA ASN A 180 -1.21 3.19 -9.87
C ASN A 180 -0.08 2.20 -10.11
N MET A 181 0.35 2.09 -11.36
CA MET A 181 1.42 1.17 -11.74
C MET A 181 2.76 1.65 -11.19
N TYR A 182 3.66 0.73 -10.90
CA TYR A 182 5.00 1.10 -10.46
C TYR A 182 6.09 0.19 -10.99
N ALA A 183 7.30 0.71 -10.99
CA ALA A 183 8.53 -0.04 -11.18
C ALA A 183 9.62 0.54 -10.28
N TYR A 184 10.45 -0.33 -9.73
CA TYR A 184 11.60 0.10 -8.93
C TYR A 184 12.84 -0.67 -9.30
N ARG A 185 14.00 -0.07 -9.00
CA ARG A 185 15.27 -0.78 -8.94
C ARG A 185 16.21 -0.11 -7.95
N TYR A 186 16.86 -0.89 -7.10
CA TYR A 186 17.85 -0.41 -6.15
C TYR A 186 19.02 -1.37 -6.03
N ASN A 187 20.19 -0.80 -5.75
CA ASN A 187 21.41 -1.56 -5.53
C ASN A 187 21.58 -1.86 -4.05
N PHE A 188 22.05 -3.05 -3.73
CA PHE A 188 22.47 -3.43 -2.38
C PHE A 188 23.77 -4.22 -2.43
N VAL A 189 24.55 -4.20 -1.34
CA VAL A 189 25.82 -4.90 -1.26
C VAL A 189 25.67 -6.10 -0.31
N LYS A 190 26.03 -7.30 -0.78
CA LYS A 190 26.09 -8.50 0.03
C LYS A 190 27.43 -9.20 -0.22
N ASN A 191 28.17 -9.48 0.85
CA ASN A 191 29.51 -10.12 0.79
C ASN A 191 30.50 -9.39 -0.15
N GLY A 192 30.52 -8.05 -0.12
CA GLY A 192 31.40 -7.23 -0.97
C GLY A 192 31.06 -7.23 -2.47
N LYS A 193 29.91 -7.82 -2.86
CA LYS A 193 29.38 -7.80 -4.23
C LYS A 193 28.11 -6.95 -4.28
N THR A 194 27.96 -6.15 -5.33
CA THR A 194 26.75 -5.37 -5.58
C THR A 194 25.73 -6.18 -6.36
N TYR A 195 24.49 -6.18 -5.88
CA TYR A 195 23.32 -6.80 -6.49
C TYR A 195 22.29 -5.74 -6.81
N VAL A 196 21.46 -6.01 -7.81
CA VAL A 196 20.34 -5.13 -8.20
C VAL A 196 19.04 -5.85 -7.89
N ALA A 197 18.25 -5.30 -6.97
CA ALA A 197 16.87 -5.71 -6.78
C ALA A 197 15.99 -4.85 -7.68
N HIS A 198 15.03 -5.46 -8.38
CA HIS A 198 14.06 -4.76 -9.21
C HIS A 198 12.76 -5.55 -9.31
N ASP A 199 11.64 -4.84 -9.38
CA ASP A 199 10.31 -5.43 -9.64
C ASP A 199 9.36 -4.37 -10.19
N CYS A 200 8.17 -4.78 -10.61
CA CYS A 200 7.13 -3.90 -11.13
C CYS A 200 5.72 -4.46 -10.91
N ASP A 201 4.73 -3.56 -10.88
CA ASP A 201 3.31 -3.90 -10.82
C ASP A 201 2.53 -3.09 -11.86
N ASP A 202 1.63 -3.77 -12.55
CA ASP A 202 0.76 -3.20 -13.58
C ASP A 202 -0.50 -2.55 -12.98
N ASP A 203 -0.90 -2.87 -11.75
CA ASP A 203 -2.15 -2.45 -11.10
C ASP A 203 -3.39 -2.57 -12.02
N GLY A 204 -3.45 -3.65 -12.81
CA GLY A 204 -4.52 -3.90 -13.78
C GLY A 204 -4.35 -3.26 -15.17
N GLU A 205 -3.38 -2.37 -15.36
CA GLU A 205 -2.96 -1.84 -16.67
C GLU A 205 -1.92 -2.78 -17.30
N THR A 206 -2.38 -3.94 -17.80
CA THR A 206 -1.52 -5.04 -18.26
C THR A 206 -0.34 -4.58 -19.12
N ALA A 207 0.86 -5.03 -18.76
CA ALA A 207 2.17 -4.74 -19.35
C ALA A 207 2.73 -3.32 -19.16
N ALA A 208 2.12 -2.47 -18.32
CA ALA A 208 2.61 -1.13 -18.08
C ALA A 208 3.84 -1.09 -17.14
N GLY A 209 3.84 -1.84 -16.04
CA GLY A 209 4.93 -1.91 -15.06
C GLY A 209 6.22 -2.42 -15.70
N SER A 210 6.15 -3.49 -16.50
CA SER A 210 7.33 -4.01 -17.22
C SER A 210 7.94 -2.99 -18.21
N LYS A 211 7.09 -2.17 -18.86
CA LYS A 211 7.56 -1.07 -19.73
C LYS A 211 8.21 0.05 -18.93
N MET A 212 7.69 0.37 -17.75
CA MET A 212 8.30 1.34 -16.85
C MET A 212 9.66 0.86 -16.35
N ALA A 213 9.78 -0.41 -15.95
CA ALA A 213 11.05 -1.02 -15.55
C ALA A 213 12.08 -0.95 -16.68
N GLN A 214 11.69 -1.25 -17.93
CA GLN A 214 12.56 -1.11 -19.09
C GLN A 214 13.03 0.34 -19.30
N VAL A 215 12.17 1.34 -19.04
CA VAL A 215 12.58 2.76 -19.12
C VAL A 215 13.66 3.07 -18.07
N LEU A 216 13.51 2.61 -16.82
CA LEU A 216 14.50 2.81 -15.76
C LEU A 216 15.85 2.16 -16.11
N GLU A 217 15.82 0.95 -16.67
CA GLU A 217 17.01 0.23 -17.13
C GLU A 217 17.72 0.98 -18.26
N LEU A 218 17.00 1.38 -19.31
CA LEU A 218 17.56 2.10 -20.46
C LEU A 218 18.16 3.46 -20.07
N MET A 219 17.54 4.14 -19.10
CA MET A 219 18.04 5.39 -18.56
C MET A 219 19.16 5.21 -17.53
N LYS A 220 19.47 3.95 -17.15
CA LYS A 220 20.42 3.60 -16.09
C LYS A 220 20.14 4.34 -14.77
N CYS A 221 18.86 4.57 -14.48
CA CYS A 221 18.44 5.19 -13.23
C CYS A 221 18.35 4.10 -12.16
N GLU A 222 19.06 4.29 -11.06
CA GLU A 222 19.21 3.31 -9.98
C GLU A 222 18.80 3.93 -8.65
N ASN A 223 18.44 3.08 -7.68
CA ASN A 223 17.98 3.50 -6.36
C ASN A 223 16.75 4.41 -6.42
N VAL A 224 15.79 4.03 -7.27
CA VAL A 224 14.54 4.77 -7.48
C VAL A 224 13.32 3.85 -7.54
N LEU A 225 12.21 4.37 -7.02
CA LEU A 225 10.85 3.89 -7.28
C LEU A 225 10.15 4.93 -8.16
N VAL A 226 9.51 4.49 -9.23
CA VAL A 226 8.60 5.32 -10.03
C VAL A 226 7.20 4.74 -10.01
N VAL A 227 6.22 5.58 -9.70
CA VAL A 227 4.79 5.29 -9.76
C VAL A 227 4.16 6.16 -10.85
N VAL A 228 3.34 5.59 -11.71
CA VAL A 228 2.53 6.33 -12.69
C VAL A 228 1.06 6.11 -12.36
N SER A 229 0.41 7.19 -11.94
CA SER A 229 -1.03 7.20 -11.70
C SER A 229 -1.77 7.56 -12.97
N ARG A 230 -2.77 6.74 -13.33
CA ARG A 230 -3.66 6.97 -14.47
C ARG A 230 -5.10 7.11 -13.99
N TRP A 231 -5.78 8.17 -14.43
CA TRP A 231 -7.24 8.31 -14.31
C TRP A 231 -7.89 8.09 -15.67
N TYR A 232 -8.76 7.10 -15.78
CA TYR A 232 -9.44 6.77 -17.03
C TYR A 232 -10.54 7.78 -17.37
N GLY A 233 -10.47 8.34 -18.58
CA GLY A 233 -11.39 9.38 -19.04
C GLY A 233 -12.67 8.89 -19.72
N GLY A 234 -12.92 7.57 -19.76
CA GLY A 234 -14.04 6.98 -20.48
C GLY A 234 -13.77 6.66 -21.96
N ILE A 235 -12.58 6.99 -22.48
CA ILE A 235 -12.19 6.74 -23.88
C ILE A 235 -10.99 5.79 -23.92
N ASN A 236 -11.14 4.66 -24.62
CA ASN A 236 -10.04 3.71 -24.79
C ASN A 236 -8.95 4.32 -25.68
N LEU A 237 -7.75 4.48 -25.13
CA LEU A 237 -6.60 5.05 -25.84
C LEU A 237 -5.86 4.01 -26.69
N GLY A 238 -6.16 2.71 -26.53
CA GLY A 238 -5.42 1.67 -27.22
C GLY A 238 -3.91 1.75 -26.90
N PRO A 239 -3.01 1.57 -27.88
CA PRO A 239 -1.56 1.60 -27.66
C PRO A 239 -1.01 2.95 -27.13
N ASP A 240 -1.70 4.07 -27.38
CA ASP A 240 -1.24 5.40 -26.97
C ASP A 240 -1.03 5.51 -25.46
N ARG A 241 -1.84 4.81 -24.65
CA ARG A 241 -1.69 4.83 -23.19
C ARG A 241 -0.29 4.38 -22.78
N PHE A 242 0.25 3.33 -23.39
CA PHE A 242 1.59 2.83 -23.07
C PHE A 242 2.67 3.82 -23.46
N ARG A 243 2.50 4.51 -24.61
CA ARG A 243 3.41 5.59 -25.00
C ARG A 243 3.40 6.71 -23.97
N HIS A 244 2.23 7.11 -23.48
CA HIS A 244 2.11 8.13 -22.44
C HIS A 244 2.73 7.69 -21.11
N ILE A 245 2.48 6.45 -20.67
CA ILE A 245 3.08 5.88 -19.46
C ILE A 245 4.62 5.91 -19.53
N CYS A 246 5.19 5.43 -20.63
CA CYS A 246 6.64 5.47 -20.84
C CYS A 246 7.18 6.91 -20.89
N ASN A 247 6.45 7.84 -21.49
CA ASN A 247 6.86 9.24 -21.58
C ASN A 247 6.85 9.91 -20.21
N VAL A 248 5.75 9.79 -19.46
CA VAL A 248 5.63 10.32 -18.09
C VAL A 248 6.71 9.74 -17.18
N THR A 249 7.01 8.44 -17.29
CA THR A 249 8.12 7.79 -16.57
C THR A 249 9.47 8.43 -16.91
N ARG A 250 9.74 8.68 -18.20
CA ARG A 250 10.99 9.30 -18.64
C ARG A 250 11.11 10.75 -18.17
N ASP A 251 10.02 11.50 -18.24
CA ASP A 251 9.99 12.91 -17.90
C ASP A 251 10.27 13.10 -16.40
N ILE A 252 9.62 12.31 -15.53
CA ILE A 252 9.84 12.40 -14.09
C ILE A 252 11.24 11.94 -13.67
N VAL A 253 11.82 10.94 -14.35
CA VAL A 253 13.21 10.53 -14.13
C VAL A 253 14.18 11.63 -14.55
N ASN A 254 13.97 12.26 -15.71
CA ASN A 254 14.81 13.37 -16.16
C ASN A 254 14.76 14.56 -15.18
N GLU A 255 13.56 14.89 -14.70
CA GLU A 255 13.39 15.95 -13.71
C GLU A 255 14.13 15.62 -12.41
N TYR A 256 13.97 14.40 -11.90
CA TYR A 256 14.69 13.91 -10.72
C TYR A 256 16.21 13.97 -10.88
N LEU A 257 16.74 13.49 -12.01
CA LEU A 257 18.17 13.52 -12.28
C LEU A 257 18.70 14.96 -12.40
N ASN A 258 17.92 15.88 -12.94
CA ASN A 258 18.32 17.29 -13.04
C ASN A 258 18.32 18.01 -11.69
N ARG A 259 17.47 17.61 -10.74
CA ARG A 259 17.45 18.16 -9.38
C ARG A 259 18.58 17.62 -8.49
N ASN A 260 19.13 16.45 -8.82
CA ASN A 260 20.16 15.75 -8.03
C ASN A 260 21.55 15.74 -8.70
N LYS A 261 21.76 16.57 -9.72
CA LYS A 261 23.08 16.85 -10.33
C LYS A 261 23.76 18.02 -9.61
#